data_AF-A0A366XDJ5-F1
#
_entry.id   AF-A0A366XDJ5-F1
#
_cell.length_a   1.000
_cell.length_b   1.000
_cell.length_c   1.000
_cell.angle_alpha   90.00
_cell.angle_beta   90.00
_cell.angle_gamma   90.00
#
_symmetry.space_group_name_H-M   'P 1'
#
loop_
_entity.id
_entity.type
_entity.pdbx_description
1 polymer ?
#
loop_
_entity_poly.entity_id
_entity_poly.type
_entity_poly.pdbx_seq_one_letter_code
_entity_poly.pdbx_strand_id
1 'polypeptide(L)'
;MRDIQILQQTIQNQCPSIHKKRVNSLILATKSLLDGSDLTLTKLGRQLETNTTVKHAIKRVDRLLGNRQLHREKDLIYKWHANLITGANPCPVILVDWSDVREQLRYMTLRASVALDGRAITIFEQVFEYSQYNSPKSHQAFLDKLQNVLPNSTCPIIVSDAGFRNTWFRQVQEKGWFWLGRVRGEVSIKQPDKPWVSNKTFYPSAVHKPKYLGYCFLAKRSPIPCEAYVYKGLDKGRKAQRHSRTCQKHSATHLYQRSAKEPWLLATNVPRHVLNEVQITNLYAKRMQIEEAFRDLKSTAYGIALRHNRTRCTKRLDILLLIALLAEILMWWNGLIAVHAKWHFDFQANSIKHRRVLSIPRLGREVRNHRRYQINESQYQWGMFEYQRLTHNAGLGKL
;
A
#
# COMPACT_ATOMS: atom_id res chain seq x y z
N MET A 1 -0.38 22.56 15.78
CA MET A 1 -0.80 21.27 16.37
C MET A 1 0.44 20.43 16.64
N ARG A 2 0.44 19.64 17.73
CA ARG A 2 1.62 18.95 18.25
C ARG A 2 2.11 17.83 17.33
N ASP A 3 1.21 17.09 16.69
CA ASP A 3 1.49 16.09 15.65
C ASP A 3 2.44 16.59 14.55
N ILE A 4 2.12 17.76 13.99
CA ILE A 4 2.88 18.39 12.90
C ILE A 4 4.30 18.74 13.36
N GLN A 5 4.45 19.24 14.59
CA GLN A 5 5.74 19.57 15.18
C GLN A 5 6.59 18.31 15.39
N ILE A 6 6.00 17.25 15.94
CA ILE A 6 6.67 15.96 16.17
C ILE A 6 7.14 15.38 14.84
N LEU A 7 6.28 15.33 13.82
CA LEU A 7 6.66 14.82 12.50
C LEU A 7 7.78 15.66 11.86
N GLN A 8 7.68 16.98 11.95
CA GLN A 8 8.69 17.89 11.42
C GLN A 8 10.06 17.67 12.09
N GLN A 9 10.10 17.61 13.42
CA GLN A 9 11.32 17.37 14.17
C GLN A 9 11.89 15.97 13.88
N THR A 10 11.03 14.97 13.77
CA THR A 10 11.43 13.60 13.40
C THR A 10 12.11 13.58 12.03
N ILE A 11 11.50 14.19 11.00
CA ILE A 11 12.10 14.22 9.66
C ILE A 11 13.41 15.03 9.65
N GLN A 12 13.46 16.16 10.35
CA GLN A 12 14.69 16.96 10.42
C GLN A 12 15.84 16.21 11.08
N ASN A 13 15.56 15.42 12.11
CA ASN A 13 16.57 14.63 12.82
C ASN A 13 17.00 13.39 12.01
N GLN A 14 16.06 12.72 11.35
CA GLN A 14 16.31 11.46 10.65
C GLN A 14 16.78 11.66 9.20
N CYS A 15 16.50 12.81 8.60
CA CYS A 15 16.90 13.18 7.24
C CYS A 15 17.64 14.53 7.24
N PRO A 16 18.79 14.67 7.95
CA PRO A 16 19.46 15.96 8.16
C PRO A 16 20.00 16.59 6.87
N SER A 17 20.22 15.79 5.82
CA SER A 17 20.63 16.27 4.49
C SER A 17 19.52 17.02 3.75
N ILE A 18 18.25 16.85 4.13
CA ILE A 18 17.15 17.59 3.53
C ILE A 18 17.09 18.98 4.15
N HIS A 19 17.25 20.00 3.30
CA HIS A 19 17.23 21.40 3.75
C HIS A 19 15.93 21.74 4.50
N LYS A 20 16.03 22.38 5.68
CA LYS A 20 14.91 22.72 6.58
C LYS A 20 13.72 23.39 5.86
N LYS A 21 13.97 24.37 4.98
CA LYS A 21 12.91 25.03 4.17
C LYS A 21 12.09 24.05 3.29
N ARG A 22 12.68 22.97 2.77
CA ARG A 22 11.97 21.93 2.01
C ARG A 22 11.09 21.09 2.93
N VAL A 23 11.63 20.65 4.07
CA VAL A 23 10.86 19.95 5.10
C VAL A 23 9.68 20.80 5.57
N ASN A 24 9.90 22.08 5.90
CA ASN A 24 8.83 22.99 6.34
C ASN A 24 7.73 23.13 5.28
N SER A 25 8.08 23.14 3.99
CA SER A 25 7.10 23.23 2.90
C SER A 25 6.32 21.93 2.71
N LEU A 26 6.96 20.77 2.86
CA LEU A 26 6.29 19.47 2.88
C LEU A 26 5.32 19.35 4.06
N ILE A 27 5.78 19.71 5.25
CA ILE A 27 5.00 19.65 6.49
C ILE A 27 3.78 20.59 6.40
N LEU A 28 3.94 21.79 5.85
CA LEU A 28 2.82 22.71 5.67
C LEU A 28 1.78 22.15 4.68
N ALA A 29 2.21 21.56 3.56
CA ALA A 29 1.30 20.90 2.63
C ALA A 29 0.60 19.68 3.26
N THR A 30 1.31 18.91 4.07
CA THR A 30 0.78 17.77 4.83
C THR A 30 -0.27 18.22 5.84
N LYS A 31 -0.01 19.32 6.56
CA LYS A 31 -0.97 19.92 7.48
C LYS A 31 -2.25 20.33 6.75
N SER A 32 -2.14 21.04 5.62
CA SER A 32 -3.32 21.44 4.83
C SER A 32 -4.14 20.25 4.34
N LEU A 33 -3.50 19.14 3.98
CA LEU A 33 -4.18 17.89 3.62
C LEU A 33 -4.95 17.31 4.82
N LEU A 34 -4.32 17.24 5.99
CA LEU A 34 -4.95 16.73 7.21
C LEU A 34 -6.10 17.62 7.67
N ASP A 35 -6.01 18.93 7.46
CA ASP A 35 -7.05 19.94 7.77
C ASP A 35 -8.23 19.90 6.77
N GLY A 36 -8.30 18.91 5.89
CA GLY A 36 -9.47 18.65 5.04
C GLY A 36 -9.33 19.03 3.58
N SER A 37 -8.16 19.52 3.14
CA SER A 37 -7.91 19.80 1.73
C SER A 37 -7.79 18.52 0.91
N ASP A 38 -8.27 18.53 -0.34
CA ASP A 38 -7.94 17.45 -1.29
C ASP A 38 -6.47 17.51 -1.69
N LEU A 39 -5.90 16.35 -2.03
CA LEU A 39 -4.55 16.19 -2.55
C LEU A 39 -4.41 16.72 -4.00
N THR A 40 -4.59 18.03 -4.17
CA THR A 40 -4.43 18.76 -5.43
C THR A 40 -3.67 20.06 -5.19
N LEU A 41 -2.87 20.48 -6.17
CA LEU A 41 -2.05 21.69 -6.08
C LEU A 41 -2.84 22.92 -5.59
N THR A 42 -3.98 23.19 -6.22
CA THR A 42 -4.76 24.41 -5.95
C THR A 42 -5.50 24.34 -4.62
N LYS A 43 -6.09 23.19 -4.26
CA LYS A 43 -6.77 23.05 -2.96
C LYS A 43 -5.77 23.05 -1.80
N LEU A 44 -4.62 22.40 -1.94
CA LEU A 44 -3.54 22.48 -0.95
C LEU A 44 -3.11 23.94 -0.78
N GLY A 45 -2.84 24.64 -1.89
CA GLY A 45 -2.42 26.04 -1.88
C GLY A 45 -3.43 26.98 -1.23
N ARG A 46 -4.73 26.80 -1.46
CA ARG A 46 -5.80 27.61 -0.86
C ARG A 46 -5.95 27.38 0.65
N GLN A 47 -5.64 26.18 1.13
CA GLN A 47 -5.75 25.80 2.54
C GLN A 47 -4.43 25.98 3.31
N LEU A 48 -3.38 26.53 2.69
CA LEU A 48 -2.15 26.83 3.43
C LEU A 48 -2.40 27.98 4.40
N GLU A 49 -2.13 27.75 5.68
CA GLU A 49 -2.08 28.82 6.67
C GLU A 49 -0.84 29.69 6.43
N THR A 50 -1.04 30.82 5.74
CA THR A 50 0.01 31.80 5.46
C THR A 50 -0.56 33.21 5.48
N ASN A 51 0.27 34.19 5.83
CA ASN A 51 -0.07 35.62 5.74
C ASN A 51 0.11 36.18 4.31
N THR A 52 0.07 35.32 3.30
CA THR A 52 0.29 35.70 1.89
C THR A 52 -1.00 35.55 1.10
N THR A 53 -1.09 36.22 -0.04
CA THR A 53 -2.25 36.06 -0.91
C THR A 53 -2.38 34.61 -1.41
N VAL A 54 -3.61 34.20 -1.72
CA VAL A 54 -3.93 32.86 -2.24
C VAL A 54 -3.07 32.51 -3.47
N LYS A 55 -2.80 33.50 -4.35
CA LYS A 55 -1.90 33.34 -5.50
C LYS A 55 -0.50 32.87 -5.08
N HIS A 56 0.08 33.49 -4.05
CA HIS A 56 1.43 33.14 -3.58
C HIS A 56 1.45 31.79 -2.86
N ALA A 57 0.40 31.46 -2.10
CA ALA A 57 0.24 30.17 -1.46
C ALA A 57 0.15 29.03 -2.49
N ILE A 58 -0.65 29.19 -3.56
CA ILE A 58 -0.72 28.25 -4.69
C ILE A 58 0.65 28.10 -5.37
N LYS A 59 1.34 29.22 -5.67
CA LYS A 59 2.69 29.19 -6.25
C LYS A 59 3.70 28.49 -5.34
N ARG A 60 3.54 28.55 -4.02
CA ARG A 60 4.40 27.85 -3.07
C ARG A 60 4.24 26.33 -3.20
N VAL A 61 3.01 25.81 -3.26
CA VAL A 61 2.76 24.38 -3.52
C VAL A 61 3.26 23.99 -4.90
N ASP A 62 3.04 24.81 -5.92
CA ASP A 62 3.53 24.54 -7.27
C ASP A 62 5.06 24.34 -7.31
N ARG A 63 5.82 25.26 -6.68
CA ARG A 63 7.27 25.16 -6.55
C ARG A 63 7.72 23.97 -5.71
N LEU A 64 6.97 23.60 -4.67
CA LEU A 64 7.24 22.40 -3.87
C LEU A 64 7.16 21.14 -4.75
N LEU A 65 6.07 20.98 -5.50
CA LEU A 65 5.84 19.81 -6.34
C LEU A 65 6.84 19.69 -7.49
N GLY A 66 7.40 20.81 -7.97
CA GLY A 66 8.44 20.85 -9.01
C GLY A 66 9.87 20.98 -8.49
N ASN A 67 10.10 20.86 -7.18
CA ASN A 67 11.42 21.12 -6.59
C ASN A 67 12.42 20.02 -6.96
N ARG A 68 13.38 20.36 -7.84
CA ARG A 68 14.41 19.42 -8.35
C ARG A 68 15.20 18.73 -7.23
N GLN A 69 15.56 19.48 -6.19
CA GLN A 69 16.35 18.93 -5.09
C GLN A 69 15.52 17.98 -4.23
N LEU A 70 14.25 18.31 -3.97
CA LEU A 70 13.34 17.41 -3.28
C LEU A 70 13.13 16.10 -4.06
N HIS A 71 13.05 16.13 -5.39
CA HIS A 71 12.94 14.90 -6.18
C HIS A 71 14.18 13.99 -6.06
N ARG A 72 15.36 14.54 -5.77
CA ARG A 72 16.58 13.77 -5.53
C ARG A 72 16.63 13.20 -4.12
N GLU A 73 16.00 13.87 -3.17
CA GLU A 73 16.09 13.57 -1.74
C GLU A 73 14.87 12.82 -1.18
N LYS A 74 13.73 12.81 -1.89
CA LYS A 74 12.46 12.25 -1.39
C LYS A 74 12.58 10.81 -0.90
N ASP A 75 13.45 10.02 -1.52
CA ASP A 75 13.64 8.60 -1.21
C ASP A 75 14.28 8.43 0.18
N LEU A 76 14.93 9.47 0.74
CA LEU A 76 15.42 9.46 2.13
C LEU A 76 14.26 9.39 3.15
N ILE A 77 13.13 10.07 2.86
CA ILE A 77 11.96 10.02 3.74
C ILE A 77 11.32 8.63 3.67
N TYR A 78 11.21 8.05 2.47
CA TYR A 78 10.77 6.66 2.31
C TYR A 78 11.71 5.69 3.03
N LYS A 79 13.03 5.88 2.93
CA LYS A 79 14.03 5.07 3.62
C LYS A 79 13.88 5.18 5.14
N TRP A 80 13.74 6.38 5.69
CA TRP A 80 13.47 6.55 7.12
C TRP A 80 12.21 5.78 7.55
N HIS A 81 11.11 5.96 6.83
CA HIS A 81 9.85 5.30 7.17
C HIS A 81 9.90 3.79 7.01
N ALA A 82 10.55 3.28 5.96
CA ALA A 82 10.78 1.85 5.77
C ALA A 82 11.59 1.25 6.92
N ASN A 83 12.67 1.92 7.37
CA ASN A 83 13.42 1.50 8.55
C ASN A 83 12.56 1.53 9.82
N LEU A 84 11.68 2.52 9.96
CA LEU A 84 10.77 2.64 11.10
C LEU A 84 9.83 1.42 11.22
N ILE A 85 9.32 0.90 10.10
CA ILE A 85 8.26 -0.13 10.09
C ILE A 85 8.74 -1.54 9.76
N THR A 86 9.94 -1.69 9.19
CA THR A 86 10.52 -2.99 8.83
C THR A 86 11.85 -3.28 9.51
N GLY A 87 12.44 -2.33 10.25
CA GLY A 87 13.81 -2.44 10.76
C GLY A 87 14.05 -3.61 11.71
N ALA A 88 13.05 -4.01 12.51
CA ALA A 88 13.18 -5.15 13.42
C ALA A 88 12.66 -6.48 12.84
N ASN A 89 12.17 -6.50 11.60
CA ASN A 89 11.67 -7.71 10.95
C ASN A 89 12.60 -8.09 9.79
N PRO A 90 13.39 -9.17 9.90
CA PRO A 90 14.32 -9.58 8.85
C PRO A 90 13.61 -10.11 7.59
N CYS A 91 12.33 -10.51 7.68
CA CYS A 91 11.56 -11.08 6.59
C CYS A 91 10.14 -10.46 6.53
N PRO A 92 10.02 -9.16 6.20
CA PRO A 92 8.72 -8.51 6.17
C PRO A 92 7.90 -8.98 4.98
N VAL A 93 6.59 -9.12 5.17
CA VAL A 93 5.65 -9.43 4.08
C VAL A 93 5.22 -8.13 3.43
N ILE A 94 5.62 -7.94 2.17
CA ILE A 94 5.39 -6.72 1.41
C ILE A 94 4.37 -7.00 0.30
N LEU A 95 3.22 -6.35 0.38
CA LEU A 95 2.23 -6.34 -0.69
C LEU A 95 2.67 -5.39 -1.80
N VAL A 96 2.64 -5.84 -3.05
CA VAL A 96 2.93 -5.01 -4.22
C VAL A 96 1.79 -5.05 -5.21
N ASP A 97 1.31 -3.87 -5.63
CA ASP A 97 0.22 -3.77 -6.59
C ASP A 97 0.24 -2.46 -7.38
N TRP A 98 -0.37 -2.50 -8.57
CA TRP A 98 -0.55 -1.35 -9.45
C TRP A 98 -1.88 -0.65 -9.19
N SER A 99 -1.90 0.66 -9.43
CA SER A 99 -3.10 1.47 -9.24
C SER A 99 -3.17 2.64 -10.22
N ASP A 100 -4.30 2.79 -10.92
CA ASP A 100 -4.52 3.98 -11.77
C ASP A 100 -4.75 5.23 -10.91
N VAL A 101 -3.96 6.28 -11.14
CA VAL A 101 -4.08 7.55 -10.41
C VAL A 101 -5.37 8.31 -10.78
N ARG A 102 -5.90 8.14 -12.01
CA ARG A 102 -6.91 9.05 -12.59
C ARG A 102 -8.11 8.37 -13.27
N GLU A 103 -8.31 7.06 -13.15
CA GLU A 103 -9.39 6.29 -13.84
C GLU A 103 -9.47 6.58 -15.36
N GLN A 104 -8.37 7.02 -15.96
CA GLN A 104 -8.22 7.34 -17.38
C GLN A 104 -6.99 6.66 -17.98
N LEU A 105 -6.38 5.70 -17.26
CA LEU A 105 -5.24 4.90 -17.71
C LEU A 105 -4.08 5.75 -18.27
N ARG A 106 -3.75 6.87 -17.61
CA ARG A 106 -2.63 7.73 -18.02
C ARG A 106 -1.38 7.51 -17.19
N TYR A 107 -1.58 7.44 -15.88
CA TYR A 107 -0.51 7.27 -14.91
C TYR A 107 -0.86 6.16 -13.94
N MET A 108 0.10 5.28 -13.72
CA MET A 108 -0.03 4.11 -12.87
C MET A 108 0.95 4.26 -11.70
N THR A 109 0.46 4.09 -10.48
CA THR A 109 1.30 4.00 -9.28
C THR A 109 1.58 2.54 -9.00
N LEU A 110 2.84 2.18 -8.86
CA LEU A 110 3.26 0.91 -8.26
C LEU A 110 3.62 1.19 -6.79
N ARG A 111 3.02 0.44 -5.87
CA ARG A 111 3.19 0.64 -4.43
C ARG A 111 3.59 -0.66 -3.75
N ALA A 112 4.53 -0.55 -2.81
CA ALA A 112 4.92 -1.58 -1.85
C ALA A 112 4.40 -1.18 -0.46
N SER A 113 3.73 -2.10 0.24
CA SER A 113 3.10 -1.82 1.54
C SER A 113 3.12 -3.02 2.50
N VAL A 114 3.14 -2.75 3.81
CA VAL A 114 2.93 -3.77 4.85
C VAL A 114 1.45 -3.84 5.22
N ALA A 115 0.88 -5.04 5.30
CA ALA A 115 -0.50 -5.24 5.72
C ALA A 115 -0.66 -5.08 7.25
N LEU A 116 -1.48 -4.13 7.71
CA LEU A 116 -1.79 -3.92 9.12
C LEU A 116 -3.28 -3.61 9.32
N ASP A 117 -3.93 -4.43 10.16
CA ASP A 117 -5.30 -4.20 10.67
C ASP A 117 -6.35 -3.82 9.60
N GLY A 118 -6.35 -4.54 8.47
CA GLY A 118 -7.32 -4.34 7.38
C GLY A 118 -6.97 -3.19 6.42
N ARG A 119 -5.78 -2.60 6.56
CA ARG A 119 -5.20 -1.56 5.69
C ARG A 119 -3.75 -1.89 5.39
N ALA A 120 -3.15 -1.14 4.47
CA ALA A 120 -1.75 -1.33 4.12
C ALA A 120 -0.99 -0.02 4.33
N ILE A 121 0.13 -0.11 5.03
CA ILE A 121 1.05 1.00 5.30
C ILE A 121 2.06 1.07 4.16
N THR A 122 2.13 2.22 3.50
CA THR A 122 3.04 2.45 2.38
C THR A 122 4.51 2.40 2.81
N ILE A 123 5.33 1.54 2.18
CA ILE A 123 6.79 1.52 2.33
C ILE A 123 7.43 2.41 1.27
N PHE A 124 7.02 2.22 0.02
CA PHE A 124 7.53 2.92 -1.13
C PHE A 124 6.51 2.92 -2.25
N GLU A 125 6.50 3.99 -3.03
CA GLU A 125 5.66 4.08 -4.21
C GLU A 125 6.27 4.99 -5.28
N GLN A 126 5.91 4.69 -6.53
CA GLN A 126 6.38 5.45 -7.67
C GLN A 126 5.33 5.49 -8.77
N VAL A 127 5.23 6.65 -9.42
CA VAL A 127 4.37 6.83 -10.58
C VAL A 127 5.10 6.58 -11.89
N PHE A 128 4.42 5.87 -12.78
CA PHE A 128 4.82 5.55 -14.13
C PHE A 128 3.77 6.02 -15.12
N GLU A 129 4.17 6.21 -16.38
CA GLU A 129 3.23 6.36 -17.47
C GLU A 129 2.55 5.04 -17.80
N TYR A 130 1.36 5.09 -18.41
CA TYR A 130 0.64 3.87 -18.77
C TYR A 130 1.37 2.99 -19.79
N SER A 131 2.18 3.59 -20.68
CA SER A 131 3.08 2.86 -21.59
C SER A 131 4.08 1.95 -20.87
N GLN A 132 4.34 2.24 -19.59
CA GLN A 132 5.27 1.53 -18.74
C GLN A 132 4.55 0.53 -17.81
N TYR A 133 3.22 0.44 -17.88
CA TYR A 133 2.41 -0.45 -17.07
C TYR A 133 2.79 -1.91 -17.30
N ASN A 134 3.01 -2.63 -16.21
CA ASN A 134 3.34 -4.06 -16.20
C ASN A 134 4.56 -4.42 -17.08
N SER A 135 5.49 -3.49 -17.29
CA SER A 135 6.71 -3.72 -18.05
C SER A 135 7.84 -4.22 -17.16
N PRO A 136 8.66 -5.21 -17.60
CA PRO A 136 9.80 -5.69 -16.83
C PRO A 136 10.81 -4.59 -16.47
N LYS A 137 10.97 -3.57 -17.32
CA LYS A 137 11.85 -2.41 -17.04
C LYS A 137 11.34 -1.58 -15.87
N SER A 138 10.03 -1.33 -15.81
CA SER A 138 9.41 -0.60 -14.70
C SER A 138 9.50 -1.38 -13.39
N HIS A 139 9.26 -2.69 -13.48
CA HIS A 139 9.39 -3.61 -12.35
C HIS A 139 10.81 -3.60 -11.79
N GLN A 140 11.83 -3.74 -12.63
CA GLN A 140 13.23 -3.69 -12.22
C GLN A 140 13.56 -2.36 -11.54
N ALA A 141 13.24 -1.24 -12.20
CA ALA A 141 13.51 0.09 -11.65
C ALA A 141 12.80 0.34 -10.31
N PHE A 142 11.61 -0.24 -10.12
CA PHE A 142 10.90 -0.18 -8.85
C PHE A 142 11.58 -1.06 -7.77
N LEU A 143 11.96 -2.29 -8.11
CA LEU A 143 12.63 -3.22 -7.19
C LEU A 143 14.02 -2.70 -6.76
N ASP A 144 14.78 -2.10 -7.68
CA ASP A 144 16.09 -1.49 -7.38
C ASP A 144 15.95 -0.35 -6.36
N LYS A 145 14.93 0.50 -6.51
CA LYS A 145 14.65 1.56 -5.54
C LYS A 145 14.11 1.03 -4.23
N LEU A 146 13.22 0.04 -4.28
CA LEU A 146 12.69 -0.60 -3.08
C LEU A 146 13.83 -1.23 -2.26
N GLN A 147 14.81 -1.88 -2.91
CA GLN A 147 15.99 -2.44 -2.26
C GLN A 147 16.81 -1.36 -1.55
N ASN A 148 16.97 -0.18 -2.15
CA ASN A 148 17.69 0.94 -1.54
C ASN A 148 16.94 1.61 -0.38
N VAL A 149 15.60 1.50 -0.38
CA VAL A 149 14.71 2.06 0.65
C VAL A 149 14.61 1.12 1.85
N LEU A 150 14.54 -0.19 1.62
CA LEU A 150 14.48 -1.19 2.67
C LEU A 150 15.80 -1.25 3.48
N PRO A 151 15.75 -1.70 4.75
CA PRO A 151 16.96 -1.98 5.53
C PRO A 151 17.79 -3.11 4.87
N ASN A 152 19.12 -2.98 4.88
CA ASN A 152 20.03 -3.91 4.20
C ASN A 152 19.93 -5.37 4.70
N SER A 153 19.50 -5.58 5.93
CA SER A 153 19.33 -6.89 6.55
C SER A 153 18.00 -7.57 6.18
N THR A 154 17.15 -6.96 5.35
CA THR A 154 15.82 -7.50 5.05
C THR A 154 15.81 -8.39 3.81
N CYS A 155 15.14 -9.53 3.95
CA CYS A 155 14.80 -10.46 2.89
C CYS A 155 13.26 -10.62 2.84
N PRO A 156 12.53 -9.70 2.17
CA PRO A 156 11.08 -9.69 2.19
C PRO A 156 10.43 -10.86 1.43
N ILE A 157 9.18 -11.14 1.78
CA ILE A 157 8.25 -11.92 0.94
C ILE A 157 7.37 -10.94 0.17
N ILE A 158 7.59 -10.84 -1.13
CA ILE A 158 6.81 -9.99 -2.04
C ILE A 158 5.53 -10.70 -2.45
N VAL A 159 4.38 -10.20 -2.00
CA VAL A 159 3.06 -10.72 -2.36
C VAL A 159 2.46 -9.86 -3.47
N SER A 160 2.21 -10.45 -4.63
CA SER A 160 1.70 -9.74 -5.82
C SER A 160 0.47 -10.41 -6.40
N ASP A 161 -0.36 -9.65 -7.11
CA ASP A 161 -1.55 -10.17 -7.77
C ASP A 161 -1.21 -10.94 -9.07
N ALA A 162 -2.25 -11.41 -9.77
CA ALA A 162 -2.07 -12.18 -11.00
C ALA A 162 -1.70 -11.33 -12.24
N GLY A 163 -1.66 -10.00 -12.11
CA GLY A 163 -1.13 -9.11 -13.14
C GLY A 163 0.38 -9.31 -13.32
N PHE A 164 1.09 -9.70 -12.26
CA PHE A 164 2.52 -9.98 -12.28
C PHE A 164 2.80 -11.41 -12.77
N ARG A 165 3.79 -11.55 -13.65
CA ARG A 165 4.10 -12.81 -14.36
C ARG A 165 5.53 -13.28 -14.08
N ASN A 166 5.96 -14.38 -14.72
CA ASN A 166 7.29 -14.99 -14.51
C ASN A 166 8.47 -14.01 -14.51
N THR A 167 8.48 -12.97 -15.35
CA THR A 167 9.56 -11.98 -15.36
C THR A 167 9.66 -11.24 -14.02
N TRP A 168 8.53 -10.87 -13.41
CA TRP A 168 8.49 -10.27 -12.07
C TRP A 168 9.07 -11.20 -11.02
N PHE A 169 8.64 -12.47 -11.01
CA PHE A 169 9.12 -13.45 -10.02
C PHE A 169 10.64 -13.67 -10.13
N ARG A 170 11.19 -13.71 -11.35
CA ARG A 170 12.64 -13.77 -11.55
C ARG A 170 13.35 -12.55 -11.00
N GLN A 171 12.87 -11.35 -11.31
CA GLN A 171 13.47 -10.10 -10.82
C GLN A 171 13.44 -10.00 -9.30
N VAL A 172 12.38 -10.50 -8.65
CA VAL A 172 12.33 -10.60 -7.18
C VAL A 172 13.36 -11.61 -6.66
N GLN A 173 13.46 -12.79 -7.29
CA GLN A 173 14.41 -13.83 -6.89
C GLN A 173 15.88 -13.42 -7.12
N GLU A 174 16.17 -12.64 -8.16
CA GLU A 174 17.50 -12.06 -8.43
C GLU A 174 17.95 -11.08 -7.33
N LYS A 175 17.02 -10.50 -6.56
CA LYS A 175 17.33 -9.71 -5.37
C LYS A 175 17.60 -10.57 -4.13
N GLY A 176 17.51 -11.89 -4.24
CA GLY A 176 17.58 -12.82 -3.12
C GLY A 176 16.31 -12.84 -2.27
N TRP A 177 15.19 -12.32 -2.78
CA TRP A 177 13.92 -12.19 -2.05
C TRP A 177 12.96 -13.35 -2.35
N PHE A 178 11.97 -13.49 -1.47
CA PHE A 178 10.87 -14.42 -1.67
C PHE A 178 9.71 -13.75 -2.40
N TRP A 179 8.93 -14.52 -3.16
CA TRP A 179 7.74 -14.05 -3.85
C TRP A 179 6.56 -15.00 -3.63
N LEU A 180 5.36 -14.45 -3.61
CA LEU A 180 4.10 -15.19 -3.56
C LEU A 180 3.12 -14.53 -4.53
N GLY A 181 2.71 -15.28 -5.56
CA GLY A 181 1.86 -14.77 -6.62
C GLY A 181 0.69 -15.69 -6.93
N ARG A 182 -0.40 -15.12 -7.46
CA ARG A 182 -1.49 -15.91 -8.04
C ARG A 182 -1.23 -16.17 -9.51
N VAL A 183 -1.32 -17.43 -9.90
CA VAL A 183 -1.24 -17.87 -11.29
C VAL A 183 -2.65 -17.88 -11.88
N ARG A 184 -2.89 -17.04 -12.88
CA ARG A 184 -4.20 -16.88 -13.54
C ARG A 184 -4.04 -16.74 -15.06
N GLY A 185 -5.10 -17.00 -15.79
CA GLY A 185 -5.10 -17.03 -17.26
C GLY A 185 -4.79 -18.44 -17.75
N GLU A 186 -4.17 -18.53 -18.93
CA GLU A 186 -3.65 -19.79 -19.48
C GLU A 186 -2.14 -19.86 -19.21
N VAL A 187 -1.77 -20.56 -18.14
CA VAL A 187 -0.37 -20.76 -17.76
C VAL A 187 -0.10 -22.25 -17.65
N SER A 188 0.94 -22.72 -18.33
CA SER A 188 1.35 -24.13 -18.24
C SER A 188 2.15 -24.39 -16.98
N ILE A 189 1.89 -25.52 -16.33
CA ILE A 189 2.55 -25.99 -15.11
C ILE A 189 3.05 -27.41 -15.36
N LYS A 190 4.25 -27.71 -14.89
CA LYS A 190 4.84 -29.05 -14.96
C LYS A 190 5.29 -29.50 -13.57
N GLN A 191 4.74 -30.60 -13.09
CA GLN A 191 5.35 -31.36 -11.98
C GLN A 191 6.52 -32.19 -12.53
N PRO A 192 7.58 -32.51 -11.75
CA PRO A 192 8.80 -33.15 -12.24
C PRO A 192 8.57 -34.31 -13.23
N ASP A 193 7.73 -35.26 -12.85
CA ASP A 193 7.48 -36.51 -13.60
C ASP A 193 6.22 -36.48 -14.46
N LYS A 194 5.64 -35.30 -14.72
CA LYS A 194 4.39 -35.16 -15.47
C LYS A 194 4.54 -34.27 -16.71
N PRO A 195 3.67 -34.42 -17.71
CA PRO A 195 3.63 -33.49 -18.83
C PRO A 195 3.22 -32.09 -18.39
N TRP A 196 3.51 -31.10 -19.23
CA TRP A 196 2.97 -29.76 -19.07
C TRP A 196 1.44 -29.77 -19.19
N VAL A 197 0.75 -29.26 -18.18
CA VAL A 197 -0.71 -29.14 -18.16
C VAL A 197 -1.13 -27.68 -17.94
N SER A 198 -2.37 -27.33 -18.28
CA SER A 198 -2.92 -26.01 -17.96
C SER A 198 -3.10 -25.86 -16.44
N ASN A 199 -2.85 -24.66 -15.91
CA ASN A 199 -3.16 -24.31 -14.52
C ASN A 199 -4.62 -24.61 -14.14
N LYS A 200 -5.55 -24.51 -15.11
CA LYS A 200 -6.97 -24.79 -14.92
C LYS A 200 -7.26 -26.26 -14.60
N THR A 201 -6.38 -27.18 -14.95
CA THR A 201 -6.52 -28.61 -14.61
C THR A 201 -6.56 -28.84 -13.10
N PHE A 202 -5.98 -27.94 -12.30
CA PHE A 202 -5.98 -28.05 -10.84
C PHE A 202 -7.24 -27.44 -10.19
N TYR A 203 -8.02 -26.63 -10.90
CA TYR A 203 -9.17 -25.90 -10.34
C TYR A 203 -10.29 -26.80 -9.82
N PRO A 204 -10.64 -27.94 -10.46
CA PRO A 204 -11.66 -28.85 -9.93
C PRO A 204 -11.29 -29.44 -8.56
N SER A 205 -9.99 -29.55 -8.24
CA SER A 205 -9.51 -30.04 -6.95
C SER A 205 -9.51 -28.98 -5.84
N ALA A 206 -9.84 -27.73 -6.17
CA ALA A 206 -9.80 -26.61 -5.25
C ALA A 206 -10.99 -26.62 -4.30
N VAL A 207 -10.70 -26.74 -3.00
CA VAL A 207 -11.70 -26.71 -1.92
C VAL A 207 -11.34 -25.64 -0.90
N HIS A 208 -12.18 -25.48 0.13
CA HIS A 208 -11.99 -24.50 1.22
C HIS A 208 -10.84 -24.85 2.18
N LYS A 209 -10.24 -26.04 2.03
CA LYS A 209 -8.96 -26.39 2.66
C LYS A 209 -7.84 -26.20 1.64
N PRO A 210 -6.83 -25.35 1.92
CA PRO A 210 -5.66 -25.21 1.06
C PRO A 210 -4.99 -26.56 0.80
N LYS A 211 -4.60 -26.81 -0.44
CA LYS A 211 -3.94 -28.06 -0.84
C LYS A 211 -2.61 -27.74 -1.52
N TYR A 212 -1.55 -28.36 -1.04
CA TYR A 212 -0.25 -28.34 -1.71
C TYR A 212 -0.26 -29.25 -2.94
N LEU A 213 0.24 -28.74 -4.06
CA LEU A 213 0.33 -29.46 -5.33
C LEU A 213 1.71 -30.07 -5.57
N GLY A 214 2.71 -29.78 -4.75
CA GLY A 214 4.08 -30.21 -5.01
C GLY A 214 4.95 -29.10 -5.59
N TYR A 215 6.24 -29.39 -5.63
CA TYR A 215 7.22 -28.66 -6.41
C TYR A 215 6.86 -28.74 -7.90
N CYS A 216 6.93 -27.61 -8.60
CA CYS A 216 6.59 -27.55 -10.01
C CYS A 216 7.37 -26.45 -10.75
N PHE A 217 7.32 -26.51 -12.07
CA PHE A 217 7.83 -25.49 -12.96
C PHE A 217 6.67 -24.68 -13.55
N LEU A 218 6.77 -23.35 -13.46
CA LEU A 218 5.81 -22.41 -14.04
C LEU A 218 6.25 -21.88 -15.39
N ALA A 219 5.32 -21.87 -16.34
CA ALA A 219 5.43 -21.40 -17.73
C ALA A 219 6.45 -22.13 -18.61
N LYS A 220 5.95 -22.74 -19.71
CA LYS A 220 6.73 -23.60 -20.62
C LYS A 220 7.93 -22.92 -21.27
N ARG A 221 7.82 -21.64 -21.65
CA ARG A 221 8.86 -20.91 -22.40
C ARG A 221 10.04 -20.47 -21.53
N SER A 222 9.78 -20.13 -20.27
CA SER A 222 10.79 -19.67 -19.33
C SER A 222 10.48 -20.28 -17.96
N PRO A 223 10.75 -21.59 -17.78
CA PRO A 223 10.37 -22.32 -16.58
C PRO A 223 11.01 -21.73 -15.33
N ILE A 224 10.19 -21.40 -14.33
CA ILE A 224 10.66 -21.01 -13.00
C ILE A 224 10.24 -22.08 -11.98
N PRO A 225 11.17 -22.62 -11.18
CA PRO A 225 10.85 -23.58 -10.13
C PRO A 225 10.11 -22.90 -8.98
N CYS A 226 9.10 -23.56 -8.43
CA CYS A 226 8.28 -23.02 -7.34
C CYS A 226 7.46 -24.11 -6.63
N GLU A 227 7.01 -23.78 -5.43
CA GLU A 227 5.98 -24.52 -4.69
C GLU A 227 4.60 -24.04 -5.12
N ALA A 228 3.71 -24.96 -5.49
CA ALA A 228 2.35 -24.63 -5.92
C ALA A 228 1.28 -25.08 -4.93
N TYR A 229 0.23 -24.26 -4.80
CA TYR A 229 -0.90 -24.48 -3.89
C TYR A 229 -2.21 -24.14 -4.58
N VAL A 230 -3.28 -24.84 -4.23
CA VAL A 230 -4.63 -24.55 -4.71
C VAL A 230 -5.60 -24.36 -3.55
N TYR A 231 -6.47 -23.36 -3.67
CA TYR A 231 -7.48 -23.03 -2.68
C TYR A 231 -8.70 -22.39 -3.33
N LYS A 232 -9.90 -22.70 -2.81
CA LYS A 232 -11.15 -22.02 -3.20
C LYS A 232 -11.91 -21.62 -1.94
N GLY A 233 -12.01 -20.31 -1.71
CA GLY A 233 -12.77 -19.79 -0.59
C GLY A 233 -14.28 -20.03 -0.74
N LEU A 234 -14.98 -20.07 0.38
CA LEU A 234 -16.44 -20.12 0.40
C LEU A 234 -17.04 -18.87 -0.24
N ASP A 235 -18.16 -19.04 -0.93
CA ASP A 235 -18.90 -17.94 -1.52
C ASP A 235 -19.43 -17.01 -0.41
N LYS A 236 -18.94 -15.77 -0.40
CA LYS A 236 -19.28 -14.78 0.63
C LYS A 236 -20.64 -14.08 0.39
N GLY A 237 -21.45 -14.58 -0.54
CA GLY A 237 -22.77 -14.01 -0.87
C GLY A 237 -22.77 -12.52 -1.27
N ARG A 238 -21.61 -11.97 -1.67
CA ARG A 238 -21.45 -10.52 -1.87
C ARG A 238 -22.34 -10.04 -3.02
N LYS A 239 -23.29 -9.15 -2.70
CA LYS A 239 -24.09 -8.41 -3.68
C LYS A 239 -23.38 -7.10 -4.00
N ALA A 240 -23.32 -6.74 -5.28
CA ALA A 240 -22.80 -5.45 -5.69
C ALA A 240 -23.83 -4.36 -5.34
N GLN A 241 -23.69 -3.74 -4.16
CA GLN A 241 -24.47 -2.55 -3.81
C GLN A 241 -23.71 -1.31 -4.31
N ARG A 242 -24.07 -0.82 -5.51
CA ARG A 242 -23.57 0.45 -6.04
C ARG A 242 -24.73 1.29 -6.56
N HIS A 243 -24.62 2.60 -6.39
CA HIS A 243 -25.63 3.57 -6.81
C HIS A 243 -25.71 3.61 -8.35
N SER A 244 -26.93 3.44 -8.91
CA SER A 244 -27.21 3.28 -10.34
C SER A 244 -26.58 4.35 -11.25
N ARG A 245 -26.54 5.61 -10.78
CA ARG A 245 -26.01 6.77 -11.54
C ARG A 245 -24.51 6.74 -11.85
N THR A 246 -23.70 5.93 -11.16
CA THR A 246 -22.23 5.85 -11.38
C THR A 246 -21.79 4.60 -12.15
N CYS A 247 -22.71 3.70 -12.48
CA CYS A 247 -22.37 2.32 -12.84
C CYS A 247 -22.37 2.00 -14.34
N GLN A 248 -22.95 2.82 -15.22
CA GLN A 248 -23.15 2.42 -16.62
C GLN A 248 -21.87 2.35 -17.48
N LYS A 249 -20.68 2.71 -16.96
CA LYS A 249 -19.46 2.86 -17.78
C LYS A 249 -18.23 2.03 -17.38
N HIS A 250 -18.30 1.18 -16.35
CA HIS A 250 -17.13 0.35 -15.98
C HIS A 250 -17.22 -1.08 -16.56
N SER A 251 -16.63 -1.26 -17.74
CA SER A 251 -16.52 -2.54 -18.48
C SER A 251 -15.80 -3.65 -17.70
N ALA A 252 -14.92 -3.31 -16.74
CA ALA A 252 -14.15 -4.29 -15.97
C ALA A 252 -14.94 -4.98 -14.83
N THR A 253 -16.17 -4.55 -14.54
CA THR A 253 -16.94 -5.03 -13.37
C THR A 253 -17.23 -6.52 -13.43
N HIS A 254 -17.62 -7.06 -14.60
CA HIS A 254 -17.87 -8.49 -14.78
C HIS A 254 -16.60 -9.34 -14.64
N LEU A 255 -15.45 -8.83 -15.11
CA LEU A 255 -14.15 -9.50 -14.99
C LEU A 255 -13.70 -9.61 -13.53
N TYR A 256 -13.88 -8.55 -12.73
CA TYR A 256 -13.56 -8.57 -11.30
C TYR A 256 -14.47 -9.53 -10.52
N GLN A 257 -15.77 -9.56 -10.84
CA GLN A 257 -16.72 -10.47 -10.19
C GLN A 257 -16.41 -11.94 -10.50
N ARG A 258 -16.10 -12.28 -11.75
CA ARG A 258 -15.69 -13.65 -12.14
C ARG A 258 -14.37 -14.04 -11.46
N SER A 259 -13.37 -13.15 -11.50
CA SER A 259 -12.05 -13.37 -10.87
C SER A 259 -12.12 -13.65 -9.36
N ALA A 260 -13.09 -13.03 -8.67
CA ALA A 260 -13.29 -13.20 -7.24
C ALA A 260 -13.88 -14.57 -6.85
N LYS A 261 -14.55 -15.25 -7.78
CA LYS A 261 -15.14 -16.59 -7.59
C LYS A 261 -14.24 -17.73 -8.09
N GLU A 262 -13.25 -17.40 -8.93
CA GLU A 262 -12.26 -18.36 -9.42
C GLU A 262 -11.35 -18.86 -8.29
N PRO A 263 -10.99 -20.16 -8.27
CA PRO A 263 -9.96 -20.68 -7.38
C PRO A 263 -8.65 -19.88 -7.44
N TRP A 264 -7.94 -19.90 -6.33
CA TRP A 264 -6.57 -19.40 -6.25
C TRP A 264 -5.64 -20.57 -6.50
N LEU A 265 -4.91 -20.50 -7.60
CA LEU A 265 -3.67 -21.23 -7.75
C LEU A 265 -2.54 -20.27 -7.37
N LEU A 266 -1.82 -20.60 -6.30
CA LEU A 266 -0.72 -19.80 -5.76
C LEU A 266 0.59 -20.49 -6.08
N ALA A 267 1.61 -19.68 -6.34
CA ALA A 267 2.97 -20.14 -6.52
C ALA A 267 3.94 -19.28 -5.72
N THR A 268 5.02 -19.88 -5.26
CA THR A 268 6.03 -19.20 -4.44
C THR A 268 7.37 -19.91 -4.51
N ASN A 269 8.47 -19.19 -4.30
CA ASN A 269 9.78 -19.77 -4.01
C ASN A 269 10.03 -19.96 -2.49
N VAL A 270 9.05 -19.69 -1.63
CA VAL A 270 9.15 -19.98 -0.19
C VAL A 270 9.09 -21.50 0.00
N PRO A 271 10.10 -22.12 0.66
CA PRO A 271 10.09 -23.55 0.89
C PRO A 271 8.91 -23.97 1.77
N ARG A 272 8.31 -25.13 1.46
CA ARG A 272 7.16 -25.65 2.22
C ARG A 272 7.44 -25.85 3.72
N HIS A 273 8.66 -26.20 4.08
CA HIS A 273 9.04 -26.39 5.50
C HIS A 273 9.08 -25.07 6.27
N VAL A 274 9.17 -23.91 5.59
CA VAL A 274 9.14 -22.59 6.20
C VAL A 274 7.69 -22.12 6.39
N LEU A 275 6.86 -22.23 5.35
CA LEU A 275 5.44 -21.86 5.39
C LEU A 275 4.57 -22.97 4.80
N ASN A 276 3.57 -23.40 5.57
CA ASN A 276 2.61 -24.41 5.10
C ASN A 276 1.52 -23.80 4.19
N GLU A 277 0.73 -24.67 3.56
CA GLU A 277 -0.37 -24.30 2.66
C GLU A 277 -1.41 -23.34 3.25
N VAL A 278 -1.69 -23.43 4.55
CA VAL A 278 -2.62 -22.55 5.26
C VAL A 278 -2.00 -21.16 5.42
N GLN A 279 -0.74 -21.10 5.84
CA GLN A 279 0.00 -19.87 6.04
C GLN A 279 0.19 -19.12 4.71
N ILE A 280 0.57 -19.81 3.64
CA ILE A 280 0.68 -19.24 2.28
C ILE A 280 -0.65 -18.65 1.81
N THR A 281 -1.75 -19.38 2.00
CA THR A 281 -3.08 -18.90 1.58
C THR A 281 -3.52 -17.68 2.40
N ASN A 282 -3.27 -17.69 3.72
CA ASN A 282 -3.57 -16.58 4.61
C ASN A 282 -2.73 -15.34 4.29
N LEU A 283 -1.45 -15.52 3.96
CA LEU A 283 -0.59 -14.44 3.48
C LEU A 283 -1.11 -13.82 2.19
N TYR A 284 -1.42 -14.64 1.19
CA TYR A 284 -1.95 -14.14 -0.07
C TYR A 284 -3.29 -13.41 0.12
N ALA A 285 -4.16 -13.87 1.04
CA ALA A 285 -5.42 -13.20 1.35
C ALA A 285 -5.23 -11.77 1.87
N LYS A 286 -4.09 -11.46 2.53
CA LYS A 286 -3.78 -10.11 3.02
C LYS A 286 -3.57 -9.10 1.88
N ARG A 287 -3.30 -9.56 0.64
CA ARG A 287 -3.11 -8.69 -0.54
C ARG A 287 -4.25 -7.68 -0.71
N MET A 288 -5.49 -8.04 -0.39
CA MET A 288 -6.65 -7.14 -0.51
C MET A 288 -6.52 -5.84 0.32
N GLN A 289 -5.68 -5.81 1.35
CA GLN A 289 -5.49 -4.62 2.18
C GLN A 289 -4.83 -3.46 1.41
N ILE A 290 -4.00 -3.76 0.39
CA ILE A 290 -3.40 -2.71 -0.46
C ILE A 290 -4.46 -2.01 -1.33
N GLU A 291 -5.46 -2.77 -1.80
CA GLU A 291 -6.57 -2.22 -2.57
C GLU A 291 -7.43 -1.26 -1.73
N GLU A 292 -7.62 -1.57 -0.45
CA GLU A 292 -8.28 -0.68 0.50
C GLU A 292 -7.48 0.61 0.74
N ALA A 293 -6.15 0.51 0.90
CA ALA A 293 -5.29 1.68 1.03
C ALA A 293 -5.31 2.57 -0.23
N PHE A 294 -5.35 1.97 -1.43
CA PHE A 294 -5.55 2.73 -2.66
C PHE A 294 -6.93 3.40 -2.73
N ARG A 295 -7.97 2.76 -2.18
CA ARG A 295 -9.29 3.39 -2.09
C ARG A 295 -9.26 4.62 -1.19
N ASP A 296 -8.59 4.53 -0.04
CA ASP A 296 -8.44 5.65 0.89
C ASP A 296 -7.61 6.79 0.28
N LEU A 297 -6.61 6.48 -0.56
CA LEU A 297 -5.84 7.48 -1.30
C LEU A 297 -6.69 8.23 -2.34
N LYS A 298 -7.49 7.46 -3.10
CA LYS A 298 -8.16 7.96 -4.30
C LYS A 298 -9.55 8.53 -4.05
N SER A 299 -10.27 8.02 -3.06
CA SER A 299 -11.67 8.36 -2.80
C SER A 299 -11.83 9.85 -2.48
N THR A 300 -12.83 10.47 -3.11
CA THR A 300 -13.13 11.90 -2.93
C THR A 300 -13.98 12.14 -1.69
N ALA A 301 -14.96 11.26 -1.44
CA ALA A 301 -15.86 11.36 -0.30
C ALA A 301 -15.23 10.86 1.02
N TYR A 302 -14.42 9.80 0.94
CA TYR A 302 -13.95 9.08 2.14
C TYR A 302 -12.43 9.11 2.32
N GLY A 303 -11.70 9.54 1.30
CA GLY A 303 -10.25 9.51 1.22
C GLY A 303 -9.59 10.88 1.20
N ILE A 304 -8.42 10.97 0.57
CA ILE A 304 -7.70 12.23 0.37
C ILE A 304 -7.78 12.77 -1.07
N ALA A 305 -8.71 12.24 -1.86
CA ALA A 305 -9.14 12.79 -3.16
C ALA A 305 -8.04 12.95 -4.22
N LEU A 306 -7.02 12.07 -4.24
CA LEU A 306 -5.95 12.13 -5.26
C LEU A 306 -6.47 12.10 -6.70
N ARG A 307 -7.66 11.50 -6.95
CA ARG A 307 -8.30 11.45 -8.28
C ARG A 307 -8.55 12.83 -8.90
N HIS A 308 -8.74 13.87 -8.08
CA HIS A 308 -9.01 15.21 -8.58
C HIS A 308 -7.76 15.93 -9.08
N ASN A 309 -6.58 15.37 -8.87
CA ASN A 309 -5.36 15.97 -9.38
C ASN A 309 -5.39 16.03 -10.93
N ARG A 310 -4.81 17.09 -11.49
CA ARG A 310 -4.74 17.32 -12.94
C ARG A 310 -3.30 17.43 -13.45
N THR A 311 -2.31 16.98 -12.66
CA THR A 311 -0.92 17.06 -13.12
C THR A 311 -0.67 16.03 -14.22
N ARG A 312 0.21 16.39 -15.15
CA ARG A 312 0.66 15.53 -16.27
C ARG A 312 2.13 15.13 -16.11
N CYS A 313 2.64 15.19 -14.88
CA CYS A 313 4.04 14.95 -14.59
C CYS A 313 4.14 13.91 -13.47
N THR A 314 4.74 12.76 -13.79
CA THR A 314 4.99 11.66 -12.84
C THR A 314 5.77 12.14 -11.62
N LYS A 315 6.82 12.96 -11.82
CA LYS A 315 7.62 13.54 -10.72
C LYS A 315 6.77 14.36 -9.75
N ARG A 316 5.78 15.11 -10.24
CA ARG A 316 4.90 15.92 -9.39
C ARG A 316 3.90 15.04 -8.64
N LEU A 317 3.42 13.96 -9.27
CA LEU A 317 2.60 12.95 -8.60
C LEU A 317 3.37 12.26 -7.47
N ASP A 318 4.64 11.93 -7.68
CA ASP A 318 5.48 11.34 -6.62
C ASP A 318 5.55 12.23 -5.36
N ILE A 319 5.59 13.56 -5.50
CA ILE A 319 5.58 14.46 -4.34
C ILE A 319 4.19 14.54 -3.70
N LEU A 320 3.10 14.45 -4.46
CA LEU A 320 1.76 14.34 -3.89
C LEU A 320 1.61 13.03 -3.09
N LEU A 321 2.16 11.93 -3.60
CA LEU A 321 2.21 10.65 -2.89
C LEU A 321 3.07 10.74 -1.62
N LEU A 322 4.21 11.44 -1.67
CA LEU A 322 5.00 11.71 -0.48
C LEU A 322 4.22 12.51 0.58
N ILE A 323 3.46 13.54 0.18
CA ILE A 323 2.58 14.28 1.10
C ILE A 323 1.50 13.36 1.68
N ALA A 324 0.94 12.45 0.86
CA ALA A 324 -0.02 11.45 1.31
C ALA A 324 0.58 10.51 2.37
N LEU A 325 1.79 10.00 2.15
CA LEU A 325 2.51 9.16 3.11
C LEU A 325 2.66 9.86 4.46
N LEU A 326 3.13 11.11 4.45
CA LEU A 326 3.32 11.88 5.69
C LEU A 326 2.01 12.09 6.45
N ALA A 327 0.91 12.34 5.73
CA ALA A 327 -0.41 12.42 6.35
C ALA A 327 -0.89 11.06 6.87
N GLU A 328 -0.64 9.97 6.13
CA GLU A 328 -0.99 8.61 6.53
C GLU A 328 -0.31 8.22 7.85
N ILE A 329 0.98 8.54 8.01
CA ILE A 329 1.74 8.30 9.26
C ILE A 329 1.05 8.97 10.45
N LEU A 330 0.68 10.25 10.33
CA LEU A 330 -0.01 10.96 11.41
C LEU A 330 -1.42 10.41 11.67
N MET A 331 -2.14 10.05 10.62
CA MET A 331 -3.45 9.39 10.76
C MET A 331 -3.34 8.06 11.51
N TRP A 332 -2.29 7.28 11.27
CA TRP A 332 -2.01 6.04 12.02
C TRP A 332 -1.70 6.32 13.49
N TRP A 333 -0.79 7.24 13.79
CA TRP A 333 -0.43 7.58 15.17
C TRP A 333 -1.64 8.08 15.96
N ASN A 334 -2.37 9.05 15.41
CA ASN A 334 -3.58 9.59 16.04
C ASN A 334 -4.65 8.51 16.24
N GLY A 335 -4.80 7.62 15.26
CA GLY A 335 -5.77 6.54 15.32
C GLY A 335 -5.44 5.50 16.40
N LEU A 336 -4.18 5.09 16.51
CA LEU A 336 -3.73 4.15 17.55
C LEU A 336 -3.95 4.73 18.94
N ILE A 337 -3.59 6.00 19.14
CA ILE A 337 -3.78 6.73 20.40
C ILE A 337 -5.27 6.81 20.75
N ALA A 338 -6.12 7.14 19.77
CA ALA A 338 -7.57 7.20 19.98
C ALA A 338 -8.18 5.84 20.31
N VAL A 339 -7.64 4.74 19.76
CA VAL A 339 -8.07 3.39 20.14
C VAL A 339 -7.68 3.10 21.59
N HIS A 340 -6.44 3.41 21.98
CA HIS A 340 -5.93 3.19 23.33
C HIS A 340 -6.69 4.00 24.38
N ALA A 341 -7.00 5.26 24.08
CA ALA A 341 -7.81 6.13 24.91
C ALA A 341 -9.32 5.82 24.86
N LYS A 342 -9.73 4.78 24.13
CA LYS A 342 -11.13 4.36 23.92
C LYS A 342 -12.04 5.41 23.25
N TRP A 343 -11.48 6.46 22.66
CA TRP A 343 -12.24 7.50 21.95
C TRP A 343 -12.97 6.97 20.72
N HIS A 344 -12.54 5.83 20.17
CA HIS A 344 -13.21 5.22 19.02
C HIS A 344 -14.71 4.98 19.24
N PHE A 345 -15.17 4.76 20.48
CA PHE A 345 -16.59 4.61 20.78
C PHE A 345 -17.39 5.89 20.52
N ASP A 346 -16.77 7.06 20.67
CA ASP A 346 -17.41 8.37 20.44
C ASP A 346 -17.61 8.68 18.95
N PHE A 347 -16.90 7.96 18.06
CA PHE A 347 -16.99 8.11 16.60
C PHE A 347 -17.85 7.01 15.95
N GLN A 348 -18.61 6.25 16.76
CA GLN A 348 -19.49 5.19 16.29
C GLN A 348 -20.95 5.58 16.55
N ALA A 349 -21.70 5.82 15.48
CA ALA A 349 -23.15 6.07 15.58
C ALA A 349 -23.97 4.82 15.93
N ASN A 350 -23.35 3.63 15.94
CA ASN A 350 -24.02 2.37 16.25
C ASN A 350 -23.68 1.89 17.67
N SER A 351 -24.48 0.95 18.17
CA SER A 351 -24.34 0.36 19.52
C SER A 351 -23.23 -0.70 19.63
N ILE A 352 -22.39 -0.88 18.60
CA ILE A 352 -21.36 -1.92 18.58
C ILE A 352 -20.24 -1.57 19.55
N LYS A 353 -20.09 -2.38 20.61
CA LYS A 353 -19.03 -2.21 21.62
C LYS A 353 -17.89 -3.23 21.54
N HIS A 354 -18.06 -4.33 20.80
CA HIS A 354 -17.09 -5.43 20.73
C HIS A 354 -16.00 -5.23 19.67
N ARG A 355 -16.13 -4.24 18.77
CA ARG A 355 -15.14 -3.93 17.74
C ARG A 355 -15.21 -2.48 17.31
N ARG A 356 -14.12 -2.02 16.70
CA ARG A 356 -14.05 -0.72 16.04
C ARG A 356 -14.74 -0.76 14.67
N VAL A 357 -15.45 0.31 14.32
CA VAL A 357 -16.14 0.49 13.03
C VAL A 357 -15.26 1.21 12.01
N LEU A 358 -14.56 2.27 12.41
CA LEU A 358 -13.65 3.02 11.54
C LEU A 358 -12.29 2.33 11.42
N SER A 359 -11.62 2.48 10.27
CA SER A 359 -10.20 2.10 10.18
C SER A 359 -9.35 3.00 11.09
N ILE A 360 -8.18 2.52 11.52
CA ILE A 360 -7.27 3.31 12.38
C ILE A 360 -6.93 4.66 11.73
N PRO A 361 -6.51 4.73 10.45
CA PRO A 361 -6.23 6.03 9.81
C PRO A 361 -7.46 6.94 9.75
N ARG A 362 -8.65 6.39 9.47
CA ARG A 362 -9.87 7.20 9.41
C ARG A 362 -10.20 7.79 10.76
N LEU A 363 -10.16 6.98 11.83
CA LEU A 363 -10.36 7.43 13.19
C LEU A 363 -9.36 8.53 13.57
N GLY A 364 -8.07 8.34 13.26
CA GLY A 364 -7.04 9.33 13.57
C GLY A 364 -7.26 10.67 12.87
N ARG A 365 -7.81 10.66 11.64
CA ARG A 365 -8.23 11.88 10.94
C ARG A 365 -9.41 12.57 11.63
N GLU A 366 -10.44 11.82 12.02
CA GLU A 366 -11.63 12.40 12.69
C GLU A 366 -11.29 13.00 14.06
N VAL A 367 -10.52 12.27 14.86
CA VAL A 367 -10.05 12.70 16.18
C VAL A 367 -9.28 14.02 16.08
N ARG A 368 -8.37 14.11 15.11
CA ARG A 368 -7.58 15.33 14.88
C ARG A 368 -8.42 16.54 14.52
N ASN A 369 -9.53 16.34 13.82
CA ASN A 369 -10.40 17.44 13.38
C ASN A 369 -11.34 17.94 14.49
N HIS A 370 -11.32 17.31 15.67
CA HIS A 370 -12.26 17.59 16.74
C HIS A 370 -11.56 18.14 17.99
N ARG A 371 -11.92 19.36 18.40
CA ARG A 371 -11.24 20.11 19.50
C ARG A 371 -11.25 19.41 20.86
N ARG A 372 -12.24 18.53 21.09
CA ARG A 372 -12.41 17.75 22.33
C ARG A 372 -11.22 16.82 22.63
N TYR A 373 -10.56 16.30 21.59
CA TYR A 373 -9.54 15.27 21.77
C TYR A 373 -8.15 15.88 21.60
N GLN A 374 -7.49 16.11 22.73
CA GLN A 374 -6.14 16.64 22.75
C GLN A 374 -5.16 15.51 23.03
N ILE A 375 -4.22 15.30 22.10
CA ILE A 375 -3.17 14.31 22.24
C ILE A 375 -1.90 15.01 22.74
N ASN A 376 -1.40 14.57 23.88
CA ASN A 376 -0.16 15.09 24.46
C ASN A 376 1.07 14.33 23.94
N GLU A 377 2.26 14.78 24.32
CA GLU A 377 3.52 14.21 23.83
C GLU A 377 3.75 12.76 24.25
N SER A 378 3.46 12.38 25.50
CA SER A 378 3.65 11.00 25.97
C SER A 378 2.74 10.03 25.21
N GLN A 379 1.52 10.45 24.87
CA GLN A 379 0.64 9.68 24.00
C GLN A 379 1.20 9.52 22.58
N TYR A 380 1.83 10.55 22.00
CA TYR A 380 2.51 10.41 20.70
C TYR A 380 3.68 9.44 20.78
N GLN A 381 4.51 9.51 21.82
CA GLN A 381 5.60 8.55 22.01
C GLN A 381 5.07 7.11 22.09
N TRP A 382 3.99 6.90 22.85
CA TRP A 382 3.31 5.60 22.90
C TRP A 382 2.77 5.18 21.53
N GLY A 383 2.08 6.07 20.81
CA GLY A 383 1.49 5.77 19.51
C GLY A 383 2.53 5.43 18.43
N MET A 384 3.68 6.11 18.46
CA MET A 384 4.83 5.82 17.60
C MET A 384 5.44 4.45 17.92
N PHE A 385 5.64 4.14 19.20
CA PHE A 385 6.15 2.83 19.63
C PHE A 385 5.18 1.69 19.23
N GLU A 386 3.88 1.88 19.48
CA GLU A 386 2.86 0.89 19.14
C GLU A 386 2.79 0.68 17.62
N TYR A 387 2.92 1.75 16.83
CA TYR A 387 2.98 1.67 15.37
C TYR A 387 4.15 0.81 14.90
N GLN A 388 5.35 0.98 15.47
CA GLN A 388 6.51 0.13 15.18
C GLN A 388 6.28 -1.32 15.61
N ARG A 389 5.81 -1.53 16.85
CA ARG A 389 5.55 -2.87 17.39
C ARG A 389 4.58 -3.65 16.51
N LEU A 390 3.50 -3.02 16.06
CA LEU A 390 2.50 -3.64 15.21
C LEU A 390 3.03 -3.95 13.80
N THR A 391 3.81 -3.03 13.21
CA THR A 391 4.36 -3.21 11.86
C THR A 391 5.48 -4.24 11.81
N HIS A 392 6.35 -4.31 12.82
CA HIS A 392 7.39 -5.35 12.90
C HIS A 392 6.80 -6.76 12.99
N ASN A 393 5.66 -6.92 13.67
CA ASN A 393 4.96 -8.20 13.78
C ASN A 393 3.96 -8.47 12.64
N ALA A 394 3.82 -7.53 11.70
CA ALA A 394 2.91 -7.68 10.59
C ALA A 394 3.38 -8.75 9.60
N GLY A 395 2.43 -9.40 8.93
CA GLY A 395 2.74 -10.48 7.99
C GLY A 395 2.79 -11.87 8.63
N LEU A 396 3.81 -12.16 9.45
CA LEU A 396 4.07 -13.52 9.96
C LEU A 396 3.52 -13.79 11.38
N GLY A 397 3.38 -12.78 12.25
CA GLY A 397 3.13 -12.96 13.69
C GLY A 397 1.76 -13.55 14.12
N LYS A 398 0.91 -13.96 13.19
CA LYS A 398 -0.39 -14.64 13.45
C LYS A 398 -0.65 -15.82 12.49
N LEU A 399 0.37 -16.30 11.78
CA LEU A 399 0.23 -17.32 10.73
C LEU A 399 0.20 -18.74 11.25
#